data_AF-A0AAV4ZR33-F1
#
_entry.id   AF-A0AAV4ZR33-F1
#
_cell.length_a   1.000
_cell.length_b   1.000
_cell.length_c   1.000
_cell.angle_alpha   90.00
_cell.angle_beta   90.00
_cell.angle_gamma   90.00
#
_symmetry.space_group_name_H-M   'P 1'
#
loop_
_entity.id
_entity.type
_entity.pdbx_description
1 polymer ?
#
loop_
_entity_poly.entity_id
_entity_poly.type
_entity_poly.pdbx_seq_one_letter_code
_entity_poly.pdbx_strand_id
1 'polypeptide(L)'
;MLTDTELDELARAVAGLGDEDAGRLDGAVLELRHRRRAEAEVERIAALRAMSDFDAFEAALDVGQVLAADVHPIDKALQVLRDAGFVRGDGLKALYRAGWNDALRRYPDDGEAEFQQGRDRAIERLLMMERI
;
A
#
# COMPACT_ATOMS: atom_id res chain seq x y z
N MET A 1 -2.11 -3.23 29.75
CA MET A 1 -3.35 -3.83 29.22
C MET A 1 -4.34 -3.82 30.37
N LEU A 2 -5.61 -3.44 30.14
CA LEU A 2 -6.64 -3.54 31.18
C LEU A 2 -6.94 -5.02 31.43
N THR A 3 -7.27 -5.34 32.67
CA THR A 3 -7.82 -6.63 33.09
C THR A 3 -9.30 -6.74 32.70
N ASP A 4 -9.82 -7.96 32.62
CA ASP A 4 -11.23 -8.19 32.27
C ASP A 4 -12.20 -7.48 33.24
N THR A 5 -11.84 -7.41 34.53
CA THR A 5 -12.63 -6.68 35.53
C THR A 5 -12.63 -5.16 35.27
N GLU A 6 -11.50 -4.58 34.91
CA GLU A 6 -11.42 -3.16 34.56
C GLU A 6 -12.17 -2.85 33.24
N LEU A 7 -12.20 -3.80 32.31
CA LEU A 7 -12.99 -3.69 31.08
C LEU A 7 -14.50 -3.73 31.36
N ASP A 8 -14.94 -4.60 32.26
CA ASP A 8 -16.36 -4.71 32.66
C ASP A 8 -16.83 -3.47 33.42
N GLU A 9 -15.98 -2.90 34.29
CA GLU A 9 -16.26 -1.65 34.99
C GLU A 9 -16.36 -0.46 34.02
N LEU A 10 -15.44 -0.38 33.06
CA LEU A 10 -15.48 0.64 32.01
C LEU A 10 -16.73 0.50 31.13
N ALA A 11 -17.08 -0.72 30.72
CA ALA A 11 -18.27 -0.97 29.92
C ALA A 11 -19.55 -0.55 30.65
N ARG A 12 -19.65 -0.83 31.96
CA ARG A 12 -20.78 -0.42 32.80
C ARG A 12 -20.83 1.10 32.97
N ALA A 13 -19.69 1.77 33.11
CA ALA A 13 -19.62 3.23 33.20
C ALA A 13 -20.05 3.90 31.88
N VAL A 14 -19.63 3.37 30.73
CA VAL A 14 -20.02 3.85 29.40
C VAL A 14 -21.51 3.63 29.15
N ALA A 15 -22.05 2.47 29.55
CA ALA A 15 -23.48 2.17 29.42
C ALA A 15 -24.37 3.06 30.31
N GLY A 16 -23.81 3.66 31.36
CA GLY A 16 -24.50 4.59 32.25
C GLY A 16 -24.44 6.06 31.81
N LEU A 17 -23.78 6.38 30.69
CA LEU A 17 -23.73 7.75 30.17
C LEU A 17 -25.09 8.20 29.64
N GLY A 18 -25.44 9.47 29.88
CA GLY A 18 -26.57 10.10 29.19
C GLY A 18 -26.24 10.39 27.72
N ASP A 19 -27.27 10.58 26.90
CA ASP A 19 -27.15 10.73 25.44
C ASP A 19 -26.13 11.80 24.99
N GLU A 20 -26.02 12.92 25.71
CA GLU A 20 -25.07 13.99 25.41
C GLU A 20 -23.62 13.57 25.68
N ASP A 21 -23.37 12.91 26.82
CA ASP A 21 -22.03 12.42 27.17
C ASP A 21 -21.62 11.25 26.27
N ALA A 22 -22.57 10.39 25.90
CA ALA A 22 -22.35 9.31 24.93
C ALA A 22 -21.95 9.87 23.55
N GLY A 23 -22.64 10.90 23.06
CA GLY A 23 -22.29 11.57 21.80
C GLY A 23 -20.91 12.23 21.83
N ARG A 24 -20.52 12.85 22.97
CA ARG A 24 -19.17 13.39 23.15
C ARG A 24 -18.09 12.31 23.15
N LEU A 25 -18.35 11.18 23.80
CA LEU A 25 -17.44 10.03 23.81
C LEU A 25 -17.26 9.44 22.40
N ASP A 26 -18.35 9.27 21.65
CA ASP A 26 -18.29 8.77 20.27
C ASP A 26 -17.48 9.70 19.36
N GLY A 27 -17.68 11.02 19.48
CA GLY A 27 -16.88 12.02 18.78
C GLY A 27 -15.39 11.90 19.10
N ALA A 28 -15.04 11.82 20.39
CA ALA A 28 -13.65 11.69 20.83
C ALA A 28 -12.99 10.38 20.37
N VAL A 29 -13.74 9.26 20.37
CA VAL A 29 -13.25 7.96 19.87
C VAL A 29 -13.02 8.01 18.36
N LEU A 30 -13.91 8.65 17.60
CA LEU A 30 -13.74 8.83 16.16
C LEU A 30 -12.51 9.68 15.87
N GLU A 31 -12.34 10.82 16.54
CA GLU A 31 -11.15 11.66 16.38
C GLU A 31 -9.85 10.90 16.72
N LEU A 32 -9.85 10.14 17.82
CA LEU A 32 -8.71 9.33 18.21
C LEU A 32 -8.37 8.28 17.13
N ARG A 33 -9.39 7.62 16.56
CA ARG A 33 -9.20 6.66 15.47
C ARG A 33 -8.63 7.32 14.22
N HIS A 34 -9.13 8.51 13.86
CA HIS A 34 -8.61 9.28 12.73
C HIS A 34 -7.15 9.67 12.93
N ARG A 35 -6.80 10.18 14.13
CA ARG A 35 -5.43 10.55 14.48
C ARG A 35 -4.48 9.36 14.41
N ARG A 36 -4.84 8.24 15.04
CA ARG A 36 -4.03 7.02 15.02
C ARG A 36 -3.83 6.47 13.60
N ARG A 37 -4.86 6.55 12.74
CA ARG A 37 -4.71 6.16 11.33
C ARG A 37 -3.73 7.08 10.60
N ALA A 38 -3.78 8.39 10.85
CA ALA A 38 -2.84 9.34 10.24
C ALA A 38 -1.40 9.10 10.72
N GLU A 39 -1.20 8.87 12.02
CA GLU A 39 0.11 8.53 12.60
C GLU A 39 0.66 7.22 12.00
N ALA A 40 -0.17 6.17 11.95
CA ALA A 40 0.22 4.90 11.34
C ALA A 40 0.55 5.03 9.84
N GLU A 41 -0.15 5.90 9.12
CA GLU A 41 0.11 6.17 7.70
C GLU A 41 1.45 6.90 7.51
N VAL A 42 1.78 7.86 8.38
CA VAL A 42 3.07 8.54 8.38
C VAL A 42 4.20 7.55 8.66
N GLU A 43 4.04 6.69 9.66
CA GLU A 43 5.02 5.64 9.98
C GLU A 43 5.18 4.64 8.82
N ARG A 44 4.09 4.23 8.18
CA ARG A 44 4.10 3.36 7.01
C ARG A 44 4.90 3.99 5.86
N ILE A 45 4.65 5.26 5.55
CA ILE A 45 5.37 5.97 4.49
C ILE A 45 6.85 6.14 4.86
N ALA A 46 7.16 6.46 6.12
CA ALA A 46 8.55 6.57 6.58
C ALA A 46 9.30 5.23 6.44
N ALA A 47 8.65 4.11 6.78
CA ALA A 47 9.22 2.78 6.59
C ALA A 47 9.48 2.47 5.12
N LEU A 48 8.53 2.79 4.22
CA LEU A 48 8.70 2.60 2.78
C LEU A 48 9.84 3.44 2.21
N ARG A 49 10.00 4.69 2.66
CA ARG A 49 11.11 5.56 2.22
C ARG A 49 12.48 5.13 2.74
N ALA A 50 12.52 4.33 3.80
CA ALA A 50 13.75 3.77 4.35
C ALA A 50 14.15 2.45 3.68
N MET A 51 13.27 1.85 2.86
CA MET A 51 13.59 0.65 2.10
C MET A 51 14.61 0.93 1.00
N SER A 52 15.36 -0.10 0.62
CA SER A 52 16.11 -0.06 -0.63
C SER A 52 15.14 -0.04 -1.82
N ASP A 53 15.60 0.45 -2.97
CA ASP A 53 14.77 0.46 -4.19
C ASP A 53 14.26 -0.94 -4.55
N PHE A 54 15.06 -1.98 -4.28
CA PHE A 54 14.69 -3.36 -4.55
C PHE A 54 13.59 -3.85 -3.58
N ASP A 55 13.74 -3.59 -2.28
CA ASP A 55 12.74 -4.01 -1.28
C ASP A 55 11.40 -3.26 -1.46
N ALA A 56 11.45 -1.98 -1.85
CA ALA A 56 10.26 -1.21 -2.20
C ALA A 56 9.55 -1.75 -3.45
N PHE A 57 10.32 -2.26 -4.43
CA PHE A 57 9.79 -2.91 -5.62
C PHE A 57 9.13 -4.26 -5.30
N GLU A 58 9.78 -5.12 -4.50
CA GLU A 58 9.20 -6.38 -4.02
C GLU A 58 7.90 -6.13 -3.22
N ALA A 59 7.88 -5.13 -2.33
CA ALA A 59 6.67 -4.74 -1.60
C ALA A 59 5.53 -4.28 -2.53
N ALA A 60 5.84 -3.59 -3.64
CA ALA A 60 4.86 -3.20 -4.63
C ALA A 60 4.32 -4.40 -5.42
N LEU A 61 5.19 -5.38 -5.73
CA LEU A 61 4.79 -6.63 -6.38
C LEU A 61 3.87 -7.44 -5.47
N ASP A 62 4.21 -7.64 -4.20
CA ASP A 62 3.37 -8.38 -3.24
C ASP A 62 1.95 -7.80 -3.15
N VAL A 63 1.83 -6.47 -3.10
CA VAL A 63 0.53 -5.79 -3.06
C VAL A 63 -0.20 -5.86 -4.41
N GLY A 64 0.52 -5.89 -5.53
CA GLY A 64 -0.03 -6.05 -6.88
C GLY A 64 -0.41 -7.48 -7.24
N GLN A 65 0.22 -8.47 -6.60
CA GLN A 65 0.09 -9.90 -6.85
C GLN A 65 -1.09 -10.54 -6.10
N VAL A 66 -2.04 -9.79 -5.54
CA VAL A 66 -3.28 -10.39 -5.02
C VAL A 66 -3.97 -11.17 -6.15
N LEU A 67 -3.80 -12.49 -6.10
CA LEU A 67 -4.10 -13.51 -7.09
C LEU A 67 -5.61 -13.55 -7.40
N ALA A 68 -6.07 -12.77 -8.36
CA ALA A 68 -7.27 -13.04 -9.13
C ALA A 68 -7.15 -12.39 -10.52
N ALA A 69 -7.24 -13.21 -11.56
CA ALA A 69 -6.91 -12.92 -12.95
C ALA A 69 -7.68 -11.77 -13.64
N ASP A 70 -8.53 -11.02 -12.92
CA ASP A 70 -9.35 -9.94 -13.50
C ASP A 70 -9.24 -8.60 -12.77
N VAL A 71 -8.53 -8.50 -11.65
CA VAL A 71 -8.32 -7.22 -10.96
C VAL A 71 -6.93 -7.21 -10.35
N HIS A 72 -5.92 -6.86 -11.15
CA HIS A 72 -4.71 -6.28 -10.57
C HIS A 72 -5.03 -4.81 -10.24
N PRO A 73 -5.16 -4.40 -8.97
CA PRO A 73 -5.23 -2.99 -8.66
C PRO A 73 -3.80 -2.45 -8.78
N ILE A 74 -3.34 -2.26 -10.02
CA ILE A 74 -2.05 -1.65 -10.36
C ILE A 74 -1.86 -0.33 -9.61
N ASP A 75 -2.97 0.36 -9.30
CA ASP A 75 -3.02 1.56 -8.48
C ASP A 75 -2.44 1.38 -7.07
N LYS A 76 -2.62 0.21 -6.43
CA LYS A 76 -2.05 -0.06 -5.11
C LYS A 76 -0.54 -0.26 -5.18
N ALA A 77 -0.06 -1.04 -6.15
CA ALA A 77 1.38 -1.23 -6.38
C ALA A 77 2.05 0.12 -6.72
N LEU A 78 1.41 0.93 -7.57
CA LEU A 78 1.88 2.27 -7.90
C LEU A 78 1.88 3.22 -6.69
N GLN A 79 0.90 3.09 -5.79
CA GLN A 79 0.86 3.90 -4.58
C GLN A 79 2.02 3.54 -3.63
N VAL A 80 2.34 2.26 -3.46
CA VAL A 80 3.51 1.81 -2.67
C VAL A 80 4.81 2.42 -3.21
N LEU A 81 5.01 2.39 -4.52
CA LEU A 81 6.20 2.97 -5.15
C LEU A 81 6.28 4.49 -4.94
N ARG A 82 5.16 5.21 -5.08
CA ARG A 82 5.12 6.65 -4.80
C ARG A 82 5.44 6.97 -3.34
N ASP A 83 4.86 6.21 -2.42
CA ASP A 83 5.07 6.41 -0.99
C ASP A 83 6.52 6.18 -0.60
N ALA A 84 7.17 5.18 -1.22
CA ALA A 84 8.60 4.90 -1.12
C ALA A 84 9.49 5.99 -1.76
N GLY A 85 8.91 6.98 -2.44
CA GLY A 85 9.62 8.12 -3.01
C GLY A 85 9.99 7.97 -4.48
N PHE A 86 9.51 6.93 -5.17
CA PHE A 86 9.69 6.80 -6.60
C PHE A 86 8.86 7.87 -7.31
N VAL A 87 9.55 8.78 -7.98
CA VAL A 87 8.90 9.80 -8.82
C VAL A 87 8.52 9.16 -10.16
N ARG A 88 7.32 9.45 -10.67
CA ARG A 88 6.95 9.11 -12.05
C ARG A 88 7.92 9.82 -13.00
N GLY A 89 8.69 9.04 -13.75
CA GLY A 89 9.71 9.52 -14.67
C GLY A 89 10.70 8.42 -15.04
N ASP A 90 11.78 8.78 -15.73
CA ASP A 90 12.76 7.84 -16.30
C ASP A 90 13.38 6.89 -15.27
N GLY A 91 13.46 7.29 -13.99
CA GLY A 91 13.97 6.46 -12.91
C GLY A 91 13.11 5.23 -12.60
N LEU A 92 11.79 5.40 -12.49
CA LEU A 92 10.87 4.28 -12.25
C LEU A 92 10.85 3.31 -13.45
N LYS A 93 10.91 3.85 -14.67
CA LYS A 93 11.01 3.06 -15.91
C LYS A 93 12.33 2.30 -15.98
N ALA A 94 13.43 2.90 -15.52
CA ALA A 94 14.74 2.27 -15.47
C ALA A 94 14.79 1.14 -14.42
N LEU A 95 14.22 1.36 -13.23
CA LEU A 95 14.17 0.35 -12.17
C LEU A 95 13.24 -0.81 -12.53
N TYR A 96 12.07 -0.52 -13.11
CA TYR A 96 11.19 -1.54 -13.67
C TYR A 96 11.88 -2.37 -14.76
N ARG A 97 12.61 -1.72 -15.69
CA ARG A 97 13.42 -2.42 -16.69
C ARG A 97 14.54 -3.25 -16.08
N ALA A 98 15.22 -2.76 -15.05
CA ALA A 98 16.31 -3.46 -14.39
C ALA A 98 15.82 -4.74 -13.70
N GLY A 99 14.76 -4.64 -12.89
CA GLY A 99 14.12 -5.80 -12.26
C GLY A 99 13.59 -6.80 -13.28
N TRP A 100 13.00 -6.30 -14.37
CA TRP A 100 12.49 -7.14 -15.46
C TRP A 100 13.61 -7.90 -16.20
N ASN A 101 14.73 -7.24 -16.49
CA ASN A 101 15.89 -7.87 -17.14
C ASN A 101 16.58 -8.90 -16.22
N ASP A 102 16.60 -8.65 -14.91
CA ASP A 102 17.09 -9.59 -13.90
C ASP A 102 16.21 -10.85 -13.82
N ALA A 103 14.89 -10.69 -13.90
CA ALA A 103 13.94 -11.80 -13.97
C ALA A 103 14.13 -12.64 -15.23
N LEU A 104 14.23 -12.04 -16.42
CA LEU A 104 14.47 -12.76 -17.68
C LEU A 104 15.80 -13.52 -17.67
N ARG A 105 16.84 -12.95 -17.05
CA ARG A 105 18.11 -13.64 -16.86
C ARG A 105 18.01 -14.85 -15.92
N ARG A 106 17.11 -14.81 -14.92
CA ARG A 106 16.87 -15.93 -14.01
C ARG A 106 15.96 -17.01 -14.60
N TYR A 107 15.03 -16.63 -15.48
CA TYR A 107 14.01 -17.51 -16.05
C TYR A 107 13.97 -17.41 -17.58
N PRO A 108 15.03 -17.85 -18.29
CA PRO A 108 15.18 -17.64 -19.73
C PRO A 108 14.20 -18.46 -20.60
N ASP A 109 13.58 -19.51 -20.05
CA ASP A 109 12.73 -20.45 -20.80
C ASP A 109 11.21 -20.21 -20.62
N ASP A 110 10.79 -19.28 -19.75
CA ASP A 110 9.38 -19.00 -19.42
C ASP A 110 8.74 -17.96 -20.37
N GLY A 111 8.77 -18.21 -21.68
CA GLY A 111 7.98 -17.41 -22.63
C GLY A 111 8.49 -15.98 -22.82
N GLU A 112 9.80 -15.80 -22.92
CA GLU A 112 10.52 -14.54 -23.20
C GLU A 112 9.75 -13.61 -24.17
N ALA A 113 9.20 -14.12 -25.28
CA ALA A 113 8.45 -13.31 -26.25
C ALA A 113 7.07 -12.81 -25.75
N GLU A 114 6.31 -13.63 -25.03
CA GLU A 114 5.02 -13.24 -24.43
C GLU A 114 5.24 -12.29 -23.25
N PHE A 115 6.32 -12.51 -22.49
CA PHE A 115 6.77 -11.63 -21.42
C PHE A 115 7.23 -10.25 -21.95
N GLN A 116 8.02 -10.20 -23.02
CA GLN A 116 8.46 -8.94 -23.64
C GLN A 116 7.27 -8.15 -24.20
N GLN A 117 6.27 -8.81 -24.81
CA GLN A 117 5.02 -8.15 -25.22
C GLN A 117 4.21 -7.62 -24.03
N GLY A 118 4.11 -8.38 -22.93
CA GLY A 118 3.46 -7.93 -21.70
C GLY A 118 4.13 -6.67 -21.12
N ARG A 119 5.47 -6.65 -21.10
CA ARG A 119 6.27 -5.49 -20.69
C ARG A 119 5.95 -4.24 -21.50
N ASP A 120 5.99 -4.37 -22.83
CA ASP A 120 5.84 -3.21 -23.71
C ASP A 120 4.42 -2.63 -23.62
N ARG A 121 3.40 -3.49 -23.51
CA ARG A 121 2.00 -3.06 -23.26
C ARG A 121 1.80 -2.41 -21.90
N ALA A 122 2.45 -2.90 -20.84
CA ALA A 122 2.35 -2.31 -19.50
C ALA A 122 3.00 -0.91 -19.46
N ILE A 123 4.15 -0.75 -20.10
CA ILE A 123 4.84 0.54 -20.24
C ILE A 123 4.01 1.51 -21.07
N GLU A 124 3.45 1.08 -22.20
CA GLU A 124 2.57 1.92 -23.03
C GLU A 124 1.33 2.39 -22.27
N ARG A 125 0.68 1.52 -21.50
CA ARG A 125 -0.49 1.90 -20.68
C ARG A 125 -0.13 2.94 -19.61
N LEU A 126 1.01 2.77 -18.94
CA LEU A 126 1.51 3.76 -17.98
C LEU A 126 1.77 5.11 -18.63
N LEU A 127 2.35 5.13 -19.83
CA LEU A 127 2.63 6.36 -20.60
C LEU A 127 1.36 7.00 -21.17
N MET A 128 0.35 6.21 -21.57
CA MET A 128 -0.93 6.76 -22.05
C MET A 128 -1.80 7.35 -20.92
N MET A 129 -1.64 6.90 -19.67
CA MET A 129 -2.29 7.51 -18.50
C MET A 129 -1.71 8.89 -18.11
N GLU A 130 -0.55 9.29 -18.64
CA GLU A 130 0.01 10.64 -18.44
C GLU A 130 -0.64 11.71 -19.33
N ARG A 131 -1.58 11.34 -20.20
CA ARG A 131 -2.13 12.21 -21.26
C ARG A 131 -3.57 12.69 -21.02
N ILE A 132 -4.14 12.44 -19.83
CA ILE A 132 -5.44 12.94 -19.36
C ILE A 132 -5.19 13.81 -18.13
#